data_AF-A0A383F1I2-F1
#
_entry.id   AF-A0A383F1I2-F1
#
_cell.length_a   1.000
_cell.length_b   1.000
_cell.length_c   1.000
_cell.angle_alpha   90.00
_cell.angle_beta   90.00
_cell.angle_gamma   90.00
#
_symmetry.space_group_name_H-M   'P 1'
#
loop_
_entity.id
_entity.type
_entity.pdbx_description
1 polymer ?
#
loop_
_entity_poly.entity_id
_entity_poly.type
_entity_poly.pdbx_seq_one_letter_code
_entity_poly.pdbx_strand_id
1 'polypeptide(L)' 'VSVAIVTGSAGLIGAEAVRFLCERGLKVVGIDNDMRRAFFGD' A
#
# COMPACT_ATOMS: atom_id res chain seq x y z
N VAL A 1 -5.67 -17.77 6.80
CA VAL A 1 -4.92 -16.51 6.56
C VAL A 1 -5.66 -15.73 5.49
N SER A 2 -6.09 -14.51 5.80
CA SER A 2 -6.74 -13.63 4.82
C SER A 2 -5.68 -12.85 4.05
N VAL A 3 -5.92 -12.62 2.76
CA VAL A 3 -5.03 -11.87 1.87
C VAL A 3 -5.69 -10.54 1.48
N ALA A 4 -4.95 -9.45 1.56
CA ALA A 4 -5.38 -8.13 1.08
C ALA A 4 -4.48 -7.67 -0.07
N ILE A 5 -5.09 -7.21 -1.16
CA ILE A 5 -4.39 -6.59 -2.29
C ILE A 5 -4.54 -5.08 -2.14
N VAL A 6 -3.43 -4.34 -2.16
CA VAL A 6 -3.41 -2.89 -2.03
C VAL A 6 -2.75 -2.27 -3.26
N THR A 7 -3.50 -1.50 -4.04
CA THR A 7 -2.96 -0.68 -5.14
C THR A 7 -2.53 0.69 -4.62
N GLY A 8 -1.41 1.22 -5.10
CA GLY A 8 -0.78 2.42 -4.56
C GLY A 8 -0.16 2.18 -3.17
N SER A 9 0.31 0.96 -2.92
CA SER A 9 0.73 0.47 -1.59
C SER A 9 1.94 1.17 -0.97
N ALA A 10 2.73 1.91 -1.75
CA ALA A 10 3.87 2.68 -1.28
C ALA A 10 3.57 4.19 -1.20
N GLY A 11 2.46 4.65 -1.79
CA GLY A 11 2.03 6.05 -1.75
C GLY A 11 1.15 6.39 -0.55
N LEU A 12 1.33 7.58 0.02
CA LEU A 12 0.42 8.28 0.97
C LEU A 12 -0.47 7.32 1.82
N ILE A 13 -1.77 7.28 1.53
CA ILE A 13 -2.77 6.49 2.26
C ILE A 13 -2.59 4.99 2.04
N GLY A 14 -2.11 4.57 0.87
CA GLY A 14 -1.87 3.16 0.58
C GLY A 14 -0.77 2.56 1.46
N ALA A 15 0.29 3.32 1.75
CA ALA A 15 1.33 2.89 2.70
C ALA A 15 0.77 2.71 4.11
N GLU A 16 -0.14 3.57 4.55
CA GLU A 16 -0.79 3.43 5.85
C GLU A 16 -1.77 2.24 5.90
N ALA A 17 -2.51 2.01 4.82
CA ALA A 17 -3.36 0.83 4.68
C ALA A 17 -2.55 -0.47 4.79
N VAL A 18 -1.35 -0.53 4.17
CA VAL A 18 -0.46 -1.69 4.31
C VAL A 18 -0.07 -1.92 5.77
N ARG A 19 0.37 -0.87 6.50
CA ARG A 19 0.75 -0.99 7.92
C ARG A 19 -0.40 -1.51 8.76
N PHE A 20 -1.56 -0.86 8.65
CA PHE A 20 -2.76 -1.25 9.39
C PHE A 20 -3.17 -2.70 9.14
N LEU A 21 -3.17 -3.16 7.89
CA LEU A 21 -3.60 -4.52 7.54
C LEU A 21 -2.57 -5.57 7.98
N CYS A 22 -1.27 -5.27 7.89
CA CYS A 22 -0.21 -6.11 8.44
C CYS A 22 -0.34 -6.26 9.96
N GLU A 23 -0.61 -5.17 10.70
CA GLU A 23 -0.84 -5.20 12.16
C GLU A 23 -2.06 -6.03 12.55
N ARG A 24 -3.07 -6.14 11.66
CA ARG A 24 -4.24 -7.01 11.83
C ARG A 24 -3.99 -8.47 11.48
N GLY A 25 -2.76 -8.83 11.08
CA GLY A 25 -2.36 -10.21 10.78
C GLY A 25 -2.75 -10.69 9.38
N LEU A 26 -3.08 -9.77 8.46
CA LEU A 26 -3.34 -10.14 7.06
C LEU A 26 -2.03 -10.27 6.30
N LYS A 27 -2.00 -11.18 5.32
CA LYS A 27 -0.95 -11.20 4.31
C LYS A 27 -1.26 -10.13 3.27
N VAL A 28 -0.42 -9.12 3.16
CA VAL A 28 -0.62 -8.02 2.21
C VAL A 28 0.22 -8.24 0.94
N VAL A 29 -0.40 -8.03 -0.22
CA VAL A 29 0.28 -7.96 -1.52
C VAL A 29 0.09 -6.55 -2.08
N GLY A 30 1.18 -5.79 -2.15
CA GLY A 30 1.18 -4.42 -2.65
C GLY A 30 1.46 -4.34 -4.15
N ILE A 31 0.75 -3.46 -4.85
CA ILE A 31 1.00 -3.08 -6.24
C ILE A 31 1.13 -1.55 -6.26
N ASP A 32 2.29 -1.05 -6.65
CA ASP A 32 2.54 0.40 -6.76
C ASP A 32 3.27 0.70 -8.05
N ASN A 33 2.83 1.75 -8.75
CA ASN A 33 3.37 2.20 -10.02
C ASN A 33 3.93 3.64 -9.94
N ASP A 34 4.23 4.10 -8.72
CA ASP A 34 4.90 5.36 -8.44
C ASP A 34 4.13 6.62 -8.91
N MET A 35 2.80 6.55 -8.89
CA MET A 35 1.95 7.70 -9.23
C MET A 35 2.16 8.88 -8.26
N ARG A 36 2.66 8.63 -7.03
CA ARG A 36 3.04 9.70 -6.10
C ARG A 36 4.06 10.62 -6.76
N ARG A 37 5.12 10.05 -7.32
CA ARG A 37 6.16 10.83 -7.99
C ARG A 37 5.62 11.57 -9.21
N ALA A 38 4.72 10.96 -9.97
CA ALA A 38 4.09 11.62 -11.12
C ALA A 38 3.25 12.86 -10.72
N PHE A 39 2.57 12.82 -9.58
CA PHE A 39 1.75 13.94 -9.10
C PHE A 39 2.51 14.97 -8.27
N PHE A 40 3.51 14.55 -7.50
CA PHE A 40 4.12 15.37 -6.44
C PHE A 40 5.65 15.54 -6.56
N GLY A 41 6.29 14.91 -7.55
CA GLY A 41 7.75 14.88 -7.63
C GLY A 41 8.40 13.99 -6.56
N ASP A 42 9.71 14.14 -6.41
CA ASP A 42 10.52 13.39 -5.44
C ASP A 42 10.40 13.97 -4.02
#